data_AF-A0ABD0P6C9-F1
#
_entry.id   AF-A0ABD0P6C9-F1
#
_cell.length_a   1.000
_cell.length_b   1.000
_cell.length_c   1.000
_cell.angle_alpha   90.00
_cell.angle_beta   90.00
_cell.angle_gamma   90.00
#
_symmetry.space_group_name_H-M   'P 1'
#
loop_
_entity.id
_entity.type
_entity.pdbx_description
1 polymer ?
#
loop_
_entity_poly.entity_id
_entity_poly.type
_entity_poly.pdbx_seq_one_letter_code
_entity_poly.pdbx_strand_id
1 'polypeptide(L)' 'MSRWGRKNVKKAPEGLKSLYRKKLLPLEQYYGFHDFHSPSLEDADFDNKPMVLVVGQYSTGKTTFI' A
#
# COMPACT_ATOMS: atom_id res chain seq x y z
N MET A 1 12.56 38.93 -0.31
CA MET A 1 13.09 37.55 -0.37
C MET A 1 12.63 36.78 0.87
N SER A 2 11.46 36.17 0.86
CA SER A 2 11.00 35.29 1.95
C SER A 2 11.24 33.84 1.58
N ARG A 3 12.14 33.18 2.31
CA ARG A 3 12.36 31.72 2.27
C ARG A 3 11.02 31.01 2.48
N TRP A 4 10.50 30.38 1.44
CA TRP A 4 9.40 29.43 1.55
C TRP A 4 9.88 28.26 2.42
N GLY A 5 9.28 28.09 3.59
CA GLY A 5 9.57 26.97 4.49
C GLY A 5 9.28 25.66 3.79
N ARG A 6 10.33 24.85 3.56
CA ARG A 6 10.15 23.44 3.20
C ARG A 6 9.32 22.80 4.30
N LYS A 7 8.03 22.55 4.03
CA LYS A 7 7.20 21.70 4.88
C LYS A 7 7.96 20.37 5.02
N ASN A 8 8.13 19.88 6.24
CA ASN A 8 8.67 18.54 6.49
C ASN A 8 7.74 17.53 5.81
N VAL A 9 8.07 17.13 4.58
CA VAL A 9 7.33 16.12 3.84
C VAL A 9 7.67 14.79 4.49
N LYS A 10 6.73 14.25 5.29
CA LYS A 10 6.81 12.85 5.70
C LYS A 10 6.83 11.99 4.43
N LYS A 11 7.65 10.93 4.42
CA LYS A 11 7.69 10.02 3.27
C LYS A 11 6.29 9.48 3.02
N ALA A 12 5.87 9.40 1.74
CA ALA A 12 4.51 9.02 1.38
C ALA A 12 4.03 7.69 2.02
N PRO A 13 4.84 6.62 2.13
CA PRO A 13 4.43 5.37 2.76
C PRO A 13 4.10 5.53 4.25
N GLU A 14 4.93 6.27 4.99
CA GLU A 14 4.72 6.55 6.43
C GLU A 14 3.44 7.38 6.66
N GLY A 15 3.15 8.31 5.75
CA GLY A 15 1.93 9.10 5.77
C GLY A 15 0.68 8.25 5.56
N LEU A 16 0.69 7.37 4.57
CA LEU A 16 -0.40 6.45 4.26
C LEU A 16 -0.65 5.46 5.40
N LYS A 17 0.41 4.86 5.94
CA LYS A 17 0.36 3.97 7.10
C LYS A 17 -0.29 4.64 8.31
N SER A 18 0.11 5.88 8.62
CA SER A 18 -0.51 6.65 9.72
C SER A 18 -1.97 7.01 9.44
N LEU A 19 -2.36 7.22 8.19
CA LEU A 19 -3.74 7.57 7.82
C LEU A 19 -4.66 6.34 7.96
N TYR A 20 -4.22 5.20 7.41
CA TYR A 20 -4.94 3.93 7.46
C TYR A 20 -5.27 3.55 8.90
N ARG A 21 -4.28 3.52 9.79
CA ARG A 21 -4.46 3.17 11.21
C ARG A 21 -5.38 4.13 11.97
N LYS A 22 -5.37 5.42 11.63
CA LYS A 22 -6.14 6.44 12.37
C LYS A 22 -7.59 6.57 11.93
N LYS A 23 -7.88 6.26 10.67
CA LYS A 23 -9.19 6.57 10.06
C LYS A 23 -9.90 5.34 9.52
N LEU A 24 -9.16 4.42 8.90
CA LEU A 24 -9.73 3.33 8.11
C LEU A 24 -9.86 2.05 8.94
N LEU A 25 -8.83 1.68 9.69
CA LEU A 25 -8.83 0.49 10.55
C LEU A 25 -10.00 0.45 11.56
N PRO A 26 -10.37 1.54 12.27
CA PRO A 26 -11.52 1.50 13.18
C PRO A 26 -12.85 1.25 12.47
N LEU A 27 -12.99 1.69 11.22
CA LEU A 27 -14.20 1.45 10.42
C LEU A 27 -14.25 0.00 9.92
N GLU A 28 -13.13 -0.54 9.44
CA GLU A 28 -13.04 -1.94 9.02
C GLU A 28 -13.38 -2.89 10.17
N GLN A 29 -12.88 -2.60 11.37
CA GLN A 29 -13.19 -3.38 12.58
C GLN A 29 -14.65 -3.23 13.00
N TYR A 30 -15.21 -2.02 12.96
CA TYR A 30 -16.59 -1.79 13.37
C TYR A 30 -17.61 -2.52 12.49
N TYR A 31 -17.34 -2.61 11.18
CA TYR A 31 -18.21 -3.30 10.21
C TYR A 31 -17.80 -4.75 9.94
N GLY A 32 -16.78 -5.28 10.62
CA GLY A 32 -16.30 -6.66 10.41
C GLY A 32 -15.78 -6.91 8.99
N PHE A 33 -15.22 -5.91 8.32
CA PHE A 33 -14.81 -5.98 6.91
C PHE A 33 -13.83 -7.13 6.63
N HIS A 34 -12.99 -7.47 7.63
CA HIS A 34 -11.99 -8.52 7.55
C HIS A 34 -12.56 -9.93 7.42
N ASP A 35 -13.80 -10.14 7.85
CA ASP A 35 -14.46 -11.45 7.77
C ASP A 35 -15.05 -11.72 6.37
N PHE A 36 -15.15 -10.70 5.52
CA PHE A 36 -15.88 -10.78 4.25
C PHE A 36 -15.04 -10.49 3.00
N HIS A 37 -14.07 -9.57 3.06
CA HIS A 37 -13.42 -9.06 1.83
C HIS A 37 -11.88 -9.18 1.86
N SER A 38 -11.23 -8.68 2.91
CA SER A 38 -9.77 -8.75 3.03
C SER A 38 -9.28 -8.50 4.46
N PRO A 39 -8.21 -9.17 4.91
CA PRO A 39 -7.60 -8.92 6.22
C PRO A 39 -7.07 -7.48 6.34
N SER A 40 -6.84 -7.03 7.56
CA SER A 40 -6.29 -5.69 7.85
C SER A 40 -4.89 -5.55 7.26
N LEU A 41 -4.58 -4.39 6.70
CA LEU A 41 -3.26 -4.12 6.15
C LEU A 41 -2.20 -4.08 7.25
N GLU A 42 -1.13 -4.82 7.03
CA GLU A 42 0.03 -4.88 7.91
C GLU A 42 1.08 -3.85 7.51
N ASP A 43 2.07 -3.67 8.37
CA ASP A 43 3.17 -2.74 8.12
C ASP A 43 3.99 -3.13 6.89
N ALA A 44 4.13 -4.44 6.66
CA ALA A 44 4.79 -4.98 5.49
C ALA A 44 4.10 -4.50 4.19
N ASP A 45 2.77 -4.36 4.16
CA ASP A 45 2.06 -3.95 2.95
C ASP A 45 2.42 -2.54 2.47
N PHE A 46 2.90 -1.68 3.38
CA PHE A 46 3.37 -0.33 3.04
C PHE A 46 4.88 -0.27 2.77
N ASP A 47 5.64 -1.18 3.36
CA ASP A 47 7.11 -1.17 3.35
C ASP A 47 7.70 -2.16 2.31
N ASN A 48 6.87 -3.01 1.72
CA ASN A 48 7.27 -4.03 0.75
C ASN A 48 7.80 -3.44 -0.56
N LYS A 49 8.71 -4.19 -1.20
CA LYS A 49 9.23 -3.86 -2.54
C LYS A 49 8.09 -3.94 -3.56
N PRO A 50 8.06 -3.06 -4.58
CA PRO A 50 7.05 -3.13 -5.62
C PRO A 50 7.11 -4.49 -6.34
N MET A 51 5.94 -5.10 -6.56
CA MET A 51 5.80 -6.41 -7.20
C MET A 51 5.30 -6.25 -8.64
N VAL A 52 5.82 -7.08 -9.54
CA VAL A 52 5.38 -7.15 -10.95
C VAL A 52 4.80 -8.54 -11.19
N LEU A 53 3.53 -8.62 -11.59
CA LEU A 53 2.85 -9.86 -11.94
C LEU A 53 2.75 -9.99 -13.46
N VAL A 54 3.43 -10.99 -14.04
CA VAL A 54 3.41 -11.28 -15.48
C VAL A 54 2.45 -12.45 -15.74
N VAL A 55 1.34 -12.18 -16.44
CA VAL A 55 0.29 -13.18 -16.76
C VAL A 55 0.16 -13.37 -18.26
N GLY A 56 -0.09 -14.60 -18.71
CA GLY A 56 -0.25 -14.94 -20.13
C GLY A 56 -0.33 -16.45 -20.35
N GLN A 57 -0.91 -16.87 -21.48
CA GLN A 57 -1.09 -18.29 -21.83
C GLN A 57 0.24 -19.02 -22.07
N TYR A 58 0.19 -20.35 -22.28
CA TYR A 58 1.38 -21.14 -22.59
C TYR A 58 2.16 -20.57 -23.80
N SER A 59 3.48 -20.71 -23.79
CA SER A 59 4.38 -20.28 -24.88
C SER A 59 4.38 -18.78 -25.24
N THR A 60 3.85 -17.91 -24.37
CA THR A 60 3.88 -16.44 -24.54
C THR A 60 5.18 -15.77 -24.06
N GLY A 61 6.24 -16.54 -23.79
CA GLY A 61 7.55 -15.97 -23.44
C GLY A 61 7.66 -15.37 -22.04
N LYS A 62 6.72 -15.65 -21.11
CA LYS A 62 6.74 -15.09 -19.73
C LYS A 62 8.06 -15.30 -19.00
N THR A 63 8.65 -16.48 -19.09
CA THR A 63 9.94 -16.79 -18.44
C THR A 63 11.10 -16.12 -19.16
N THR A 64 11.03 -15.96 -20.48
CA THR A 64 12.05 -15.27 -21.30
C THR A 64 12.03 -13.76 -21.09
N PHE A 65 10.89 -13.21 -20.67
CA PHE A 65 10.71 -11.77 -20.43
C PHE A 65 11.35 -11.29 -19.11
N ILE A 66 11.49 -12.18 -18.12
CA ILE A 66 12.15 -11.90 -16.83
C ILE A 66 13.66 -12.04 -17.02
#